data_AF-A0A2Z4GFY1-F1
#
_entry.id   AF-A0A2Z4GFY1-F1
#
_cell.length_a   1.000
_cell.length_b   1.000
_cell.length_c   1.000
_cell.angle_alpha   90.00
_cell.angle_beta   90.00
_cell.angle_gamma   90.00
#
_symmetry.space_group_name_H-M   'P 1'
#
loop_
_entity.id
_entity.type
_entity.pdbx_description
1 polymer ?
#
loop_
_entity_poly.entity_id
_entity_poly.type
_entity_poly.pdbx_seq_one_letter_code
_entity_poly.pdbx_strand_id
1 'polypeptide(L)'
;MARIDLSEPYELYLKKQVKSGLYRSVTAAAEDAIRKQMLEDEKSRIASVYAAIAKGEASIKSGNVVQFSDNLMKEISEKARQNSLSGKKVKQDVR
;
A
#
# COMPACT_ATOMS: atom_id res chain seq x y z
N MET A 1 -5.08 20.74 20.47
CA MET A 1 -4.94 19.28 20.34
C MET A 1 -6.27 18.72 19.86
N ALA A 2 -6.28 17.90 18.82
CA ALA A 2 -7.49 17.21 18.40
C ALA A 2 -7.89 16.18 19.48
N ARG A 3 -9.18 16.13 19.82
CA ARG A 3 -9.71 15.13 20.75
C ARG A 3 -10.09 13.90 19.92
N ILE A 4 -9.53 12.75 20.26
CA ILE A 4 -9.92 11.47 19.66
C ILE A 4 -10.89 10.82 20.63
N ASP A 5 -12.15 10.70 20.21
CA ASP A 5 -13.15 9.96 20.95
C ASP A 5 -13.06 8.48 20.57
N LEU A 6 -12.74 7.64 21.56
CA LEU A 6 -12.65 6.20 21.39
C LEU A 6 -13.96 5.56 21.89
N SER A 7 -14.53 4.66 21.10
CA SER A 7 -15.65 3.86 21.57
C SER A 7 -15.18 2.80 22.58
N GLU A 8 -16.09 2.38 23.46
CA GLU A 8 -15.95 1.07 24.11
C GLU A 8 -16.04 -0.02 23.01
N PRO A 9 -15.19 -1.08 23.00
CA PRO A 9 -14.31 -1.56 24.07
C PRO A 9 -12.86 -1.04 24.02
N TYR A 10 -12.48 -0.23 23.03
CA TYR A 10 -11.09 0.15 22.79
C TYR A 10 -10.53 1.03 23.92
N GLU A 11 -11.33 1.95 24.45
CA GLU A 11 -10.94 2.77 25.60
C GLU A 11 -10.63 1.90 26.83
N LEU A 12 -11.47 0.90 27.12
CA LEU A 12 -11.26 -0.03 28.23
C LEU A 12 -9.99 -0.86 28.05
N TYR A 13 -9.71 -1.29 26.83
CA TYR A 13 -8.49 -2.02 26.49
C TYR A 13 -7.23 -1.17 26.76
N LEU A 14 -7.20 0.09 26.30
CA LEU A 14 -6.07 0.98 26.56
C LEU A 14 -5.92 1.27 28.06
N LYS A 15 -7.01 1.53 28.78
CA LYS A 15 -6.99 1.71 30.25
C LYS A 15 -6.44 0.47 30.97
N LYS A 16 -6.78 -0.75 30.51
CA LYS A 16 -6.25 -2.00 31.08
C LYS A 16 -4.73 -2.11 30.90
N GLN A 17 -4.20 -1.74 29.74
CA GLN A 17 -2.75 -1.76 29.48
C GLN A 17 -1.98 -0.74 30.34
N VAL A 18 -2.61 0.40 30.65
CA VAL A 18 -2.03 1.37 31.61
C VAL A 18 -2.07 0.81 33.03
N LYS A 19 -3.20 0.24 33.46
CA LYS A 19 -3.36 -0.38 34.79
C LYS A 19 -2.39 -1.54 35.02
N SER A 20 -2.02 -2.28 33.97
CA SER A 20 -1.02 -3.35 34.06
C SER A 20 0.43 -2.85 34.07
N GLY A 21 0.66 -1.53 33.98
CA GLY A 21 1.99 -0.94 33.94
C GLY A 21 2.71 -1.05 32.60
N LEU A 22 2.04 -1.53 31.54
CA LEU A 22 2.66 -1.70 30.22
C LEU A 22 2.92 -0.34 29.54
N TYR A 23 2.06 0.65 29.79
CA TYR A 23 2.25 2.02 29.32
C TYR A 23 2.01 3.03 30.44
N ARG A 24 2.73 4.16 30.37
CA ARG A 24 2.58 5.29 31.31
C ARG A 24 1.24 6.01 31.22
N SER A 25 0.55 5.94 30.08
CA SER A 25 -0.71 6.63 29.83
C SER A 25 -1.45 6.04 28.62
N VAL A 26 -2.74 6.37 28.49
CA VAL A 26 -3.58 5.97 27.35
C VAL A 26 -3.02 6.55 26.04
N THR A 27 -2.52 7.79 26.07
CA THR A 27 -1.86 8.43 24.93
C THR A 27 -0.65 7.65 24.45
N ALA A 28 0.23 7.22 25.36
CA ALA A 28 1.42 6.44 24.98
C ALA A 28 1.04 5.08 24.37
N ALA A 29 -0.02 4.43 24.88
CA ALA A 29 -0.54 3.20 24.31
C ALA A 29 -1.15 3.42 22.90
N ALA A 30 -1.85 4.53 22.69
CA ALA A 30 -2.43 4.88 21.40
C ALA A 30 -1.37 5.26 20.36
N GLU A 31 -0.35 6.03 20.73
CA GLU A 31 0.79 6.37 19.88
C GLU A 31 1.53 5.12 19.40
N ASP A 32 1.77 4.15 20.30
CA ASP A 32 2.41 2.89 19.90
C ASP A 32 1.53 2.04 18.98
N ALA A 33 0.21 2.02 19.19
CA ALA A 33 -0.72 1.35 18.29
C ALA A 33 -0.70 1.98 16.89
N ILE A 34 -0.71 3.31 16.79
CA ILE A 34 -0.59 4.03 15.51
C ILE A 34 0.76 3.72 14.86
N ARG A 35 1.86 3.77 15.61
CA ARG A 35 3.20 3.44 15.10
C ARG A 35 3.24 2.02 14.52
N LYS A 36 2.61 1.04 15.19
CA LYS A 36 2.49 -0.34 14.68
C LYS A 36 1.69 -0.40 13.39
N GLN A 37 0.58 0.33 13.28
CA GLN A 37 -0.20 0.42 12.04
C GLN A 37 0.65 1.00 10.90
N MET A 38 1.35 2.11 11.14
CA MET A 38 2.24 2.73 10.14
C MET A 38 3.32 1.76 9.64
N LEU A 39 3.90 0.95 10.54
CA LEU A 39 4.88 -0.07 10.14
C LEU A 39 4.26 -1.17 9.28
N GLU A 40 3.02 -1.57 9.55
CA GLU A 40 2.34 -2.61 8.77
C GLU A 40 1.91 -2.09 7.39
N ASP A 41 1.46 -0.84 7.32
CA ASP A 41 1.17 -0.16 6.06
C ASP A 41 2.44 -0.07 5.20
N GLU A 42 3.58 0.27 5.82
CA GLU A 42 4.86 0.36 5.12
C GLU A 42 5.37 -1.00 4.64
N LYS A 43 5.21 -2.06 5.46
CA LYS A 43 5.51 -3.43 4.99
C LYS A 43 4.66 -3.81 3.80
N SER A 44 3.36 -3.49 3.83
CA SER A 44 2.44 -3.77 2.73
C SER A 44 2.85 -3.02 1.46
N ARG A 45 3.26 -1.76 1.59
CA ARG A 45 3.80 -0.95 0.49
C ARG A 45 5.08 -1.54 -0.09
N ILE A 46 6.01 -1.99 0.75
CA ILE A 46 7.26 -2.61 0.30
C ILE A 46 7.00 -3.98 -0.35
N ALA A 47 6.09 -4.77 0.22
CA ALA A 47 5.71 -6.08 -0.32
C ALA A 47 5.09 -5.97 -1.72
N SER A 48 4.28 -4.95 -1.99
CA SER A 48 3.70 -4.73 -3.32
C SER A 48 4.78 -4.41 -4.38
N VAL A 49 5.82 -3.65 -3.99
CA VAL A 49 6.99 -3.40 -4.85
C VAL A 49 7.75 -4.69 -5.14
N TYR A 50 8.04 -5.51 -4.12
CA TYR A 50 8.71 -6.80 -4.32
C TYR A 50 7.89 -7.75 -5.20
N ALA A 51 6.57 -7.78 -5.05
CA ALA A 51 5.69 -8.57 -5.90
C ALA A 51 5.75 -8.10 -7.37
N ALA A 52 5.80 -6.78 -7.62
CA ALA A 52 5.96 -6.23 -8.96
C ALA A 52 7.32 -6.60 -9.59
N ILE A 53 8.41 -6.56 -8.81
CA ILE A 53 9.75 -6.98 -9.25
C ILE A 53 9.75 -8.48 -9.60
N ALA A 54 9.23 -9.33 -8.71
CA ALA A 54 9.17 -10.78 -8.93
C ALA A 54 8.37 -11.14 -10.19
N LYS A 55 7.27 -10.42 -10.45
CA LYS A 55 6.50 -10.56 -11.70
C LYS A 55 7.33 -10.19 -12.93
N GLY A 56 8.13 -9.12 -12.85
CA GLY A 56 9.07 -8.73 -13.89
C GLY A 56 10.12 -9.81 -14.14
N GLU A 57 10.76 -10.33 -13.08
CA GLU A 57 11.75 -11.41 -13.17
C GLU A 57 11.18 -12.69 -13.79
N ALA A 58 9.95 -13.07 -13.42
CA ALA A 58 9.25 -14.20 -14.01
C ALA A 58 9.02 -14.01 -15.52
N SER A 59 8.70 -12.79 -15.94
CA SER A 59 8.49 -12.44 -17.36
C SER A 59 9.80 -12.49 -18.16
N ILE A 60 10.91 -12.09 -17.55
CA ILE A 60 12.26 -12.23 -18.13
C ILE A 60 12.61 -13.71 -18.31
N LYS A 61 12.42 -14.53 -17.26
CA LYS A 61 12.75 -15.96 -17.30
C LYS A 61 11.93 -16.73 -18.34
N SER A 62 10.69 -16.33 -18.59
CA SER A 62 9.84 -16.97 -19.61
C SER A 62 10.05 -16.43 -21.02
N GLY A 63 10.95 -15.45 -21.21
CA GLY A 63 11.17 -14.81 -22.51
C GLY A 63 10.04 -13.87 -22.94
N ASN A 64 9.07 -13.58 -22.07
CA ASN A 64 8.00 -12.61 -22.32
C ASN A 64 8.52 -11.18 -22.12
N VAL A 65 9.46 -10.78 -22.97
CA VAL A 65 10.11 -9.47 -22.96
C VAL A 65 10.09 -8.87 -24.36
N VAL A 66 10.05 -7.54 -24.41
CA VAL A 66 10.17 -6.78 -25.65
C VAL A 66 11.35 -5.83 -25.48
N GLN A 67 12.22 -5.76 -26.49
CA GLN A 67 13.37 -4.86 -26.46
C GLN A 67 12.90 -3.41 -26.46
N PHE A 68 13.49 -2.61 -25.59
CA PHE A 68 13.21 -1.18 -25.54
C PHE A 68 13.63 -0.49 -26.85
N SER A 69 12.75 0.39 -27.36
CA SER A 69 13.04 1.31 -28.45
C SER A 69 12.14 2.54 -28.37
N ASP A 70 12.55 3.65 -28.99
CA ASP A 70 11.73 4.86 -29.03
C ASP A 70 10.42 4.65 -29.79
N ASN A 71 10.42 3.79 -30.81
CA ASN A 71 9.22 3.42 -31.56
C ASN A 71 8.23 2.65 -30.69
N LEU A 72 8.72 1.71 -29.86
CA LEU A 72 7.88 0.99 -28.90
C LEU A 72 7.15 1.97 -27.95
N MET A 73 7.85 3.00 -27.45
CA MET A 73 7.22 4.00 -26.57
C MET A 73 6.15 4.82 -27.29
N LYS A 74 6.37 5.19 -28.56
CA LYS A 74 5.37 5.87 -29.39
C LYS A 74 4.14 5.01 -29.62
N GLU A 75 4.33 3.73 -29.95
CA GLU A 75 3.23 2.78 -30.14
C GLU A 75 2.39 2.57 -28.88
N ILE A 76 3.05 2.40 -27.72
CA ILE A 76 2.37 2.27 -26.42
C ILE A 76 1.54 3.52 -26.12
N SER A 77 2.11 4.70 -26.37
CA SER A 77 1.46 5.98 -26.10
C SER A 77 0.23 6.19 -26.99
N GLU A 78 0.34 5.92 -28.29
CA GLU A 78 -0.77 6.03 -29.23
C GLU A 78 -1.89 5.04 -28.88
N LYS A 79 -1.53 3.79 -28.56
CA LYS A 79 -2.49 2.78 -28.12
C LYS A 79 -3.21 3.19 -26.84
N ALA A 80 -2.50 3.80 -25.89
CA ALA A 80 -3.11 4.32 -24.66
C ALA A 80 -4.10 5.46 -24.95
N ARG A 81 -3.75 6.38 -25.86
CA ARG A 81 -4.62 7.47 -26.31
C ARG A 81 -5.92 6.94 -26.94
N GLN A 82 -5.81 5.99 -27.86
CA GLN A 82 -6.96 5.36 -28.51
C GLN A 82 -7.85 4.62 -27.50
N ASN A 83 -7.26 3.86 -26.57
CA ASN A 83 -8.01 3.20 -25.50
C ASN A 83 -8.80 4.22 -24.64
N SER A 84 -8.19 5.36 -24.30
CA SER A 84 -8.84 6.43 -23.55
C SER A 84 -10.01 7.04 -24.32
N LEU A 85 -9.82 7.35 -25.60
CA LEU A 85 -10.87 7.90 -26.47
C LEU A 85 -12.04 6.92 -26.63
N SER A 86 -11.76 5.62 -26.69
CA SER A 86 -12.77 4.57 -26.77
C SER A 86 -13.48 4.25 -25.44
N GLY A 87 -13.14 4.95 -24.35
CA GLY A 87 -13.74 4.73 -23.03
C GLY A 87 -13.37 3.38 -22.39
N LYS A 88 -12.28 2.74 -22.84
CA LYS A 88 -11.86 1.45 -22.30
C LYS A 88 -11.44 1.59 -20.85
N LYS A 89 -12.09 0.84 -19.96
CA LYS A 89 -11.79 0.89 -18.52
C LYS A 89 -10.37 0.38 -18.24
N VAL A 90 -9.64 1.11 -17.40
CA VAL A 90 -8.34 0.68 -16.86
C VAL A 90 -8.57 -0.55 -15.98
N LYS A 91 -7.75 -1.59 -16.16
CA LYS A 91 -7.82 -2.79 -15.31
C LYS A 91 -7.49 -2.42 -13.86
N GLN A 92 -8.20 -3.03 -12.92
CA GLN A 92 -8.10 -2.71 -11.50
C GLN A 92 -6.69 -2.99 -10.93
N ASP A 93 -5.96 -3.96 -11.50
CA ASP A 93 -4.57 -4.28 -11.12
C ASP A 93 -3.53 -3.23 -11.53
N VAL A 94 -3.95 -2.17 -12.23
CA VAL A 94 -3.11 -1.05 -12.70
C VAL A 94 -3.52 0.27 -12.03
N ARG A 95 -4.53 0.24 -11.14
CA ARG A 95 -5.01 1.42 -10.40
C ARG A 95 -4.31 1.58 -9.06
#